data_AF-A0A3D1G0W4-F1
#
_entry.id   AF-A0A3D1G0W4-F1
#
_cell.length_a   1.000
_cell.length_b   1.000
_cell.length_c   1.000
_cell.angle_alpha   90.00
_cell.angle_beta   90.00
_cell.angle_gamma   90.00
#
_symmetry.space_group_name_H-M   'P 1'
#
loop_
_entity.id
_entity.type
_entity.pdbx_description
1 polymer ?
#
loop_
_entity_poly.entity_id
_entity_poly.type
_entity_poly.pdbx_seq_one_letter_code
_entity_poly.pdbx_strand_id
1 'polypeptide(L)'
;RLAAGFTATLGDNRLDGAEKAQILRPPSQSVLEGMIPNPDPVLIWQARQNLLKMLGVAMADDITAMLDSLMTGKGQNTAQGRALIIRLLGLAVMADLNGAEDTALALSSHRNMTLAEGALAALNQTSGDARAEALKAFADKWSDSSLVMEKWFALEASAPCVSTPEHCEALMQHPAFDPGNPNKLRSVLSVFGAMNTANFHANDGSGYAFLARHIASIDQRNPQVAARIALPLTRFSSYADDRQAMMKSALAHIMSKGDISPDLQEVVSKALNKK
;
A
#
# COMPACT_ATOMS: atom_id res chain seq x y z
N ARG A 1 7.84 14.53 22.23
CA ARG A 1 7.31 15.80 21.70
C ARG A 1 6.21 15.59 20.66
N LEU A 2 6.44 14.80 19.59
CA LEU A 2 5.39 14.52 18.59
C LEU A 2 4.18 13.74 19.16
N ALA A 3 4.41 12.62 19.86
CA ALA A 3 3.33 11.83 20.47
C ALA A 3 2.44 12.68 21.40
N ALA A 4 3.04 13.50 22.26
CA ALA A 4 2.30 14.42 23.13
C ALA A 4 1.42 15.42 22.34
N GLY A 5 1.89 15.90 21.19
CA GLY A 5 1.07 16.73 20.30
C GLY A 5 -0.12 15.96 19.73
N PHE A 6 0.07 14.71 19.33
CA PHE A 6 -1.00 13.85 18.83
C PHE A 6 -2.00 13.46 19.93
N THR A 7 -1.55 13.18 21.15
CA THR A 7 -2.42 13.00 22.33
C THR A 7 -3.26 14.25 22.59
N ALA A 8 -2.65 15.44 22.53
CA ALA A 8 -3.40 16.70 22.66
C ALA A 8 -4.45 16.87 21.55
N THR A 9 -4.14 16.48 20.32
CA THR A 9 -5.11 16.44 19.21
C THR A 9 -6.27 15.48 19.48
N LEU A 10 -6.00 14.29 20.01
CA LEU A 10 -7.06 13.33 20.34
C LEU A 10 -8.03 13.87 21.40
N GLY A 11 -7.51 14.58 22.41
CA GLY A 11 -8.28 15.21 23.48
C GLY A 11 -8.99 16.52 23.09
N ASP A 12 -8.71 17.12 21.93
CA ASP A 12 -9.33 18.39 21.53
C ASP A 12 -10.76 18.17 21.04
N ASN A 13 -11.74 18.68 21.81
CA ASN A 13 -13.17 18.55 21.49
C ASN A 13 -13.65 19.53 20.40
N ARG A 14 -12.79 20.46 19.95
CA ARG A 14 -13.10 21.36 18.84
C ARG A 14 -12.86 20.71 17.47
N LEU A 15 -12.10 19.62 17.45
CA LEU A 15 -11.76 18.88 16.24
C LEU A 15 -12.70 17.68 16.06
N ASP A 16 -13.20 17.49 14.85
CA ASP A 16 -13.95 16.29 14.50
C ASP A 16 -13.03 15.07 14.27
N GLY A 17 -13.64 13.89 14.08
CA GLY A 17 -12.88 12.65 13.88
C GLY A 17 -12.06 12.64 12.57
N ALA A 18 -12.52 13.31 11.51
CA ALA A 18 -11.83 13.37 10.24
C ALA A 18 -10.60 14.29 10.34
N GLU A 19 -10.73 15.44 10.99
CA GLU A 19 -9.64 16.37 11.26
C GLU A 19 -8.56 15.71 12.11
N LYS A 20 -8.94 15.04 13.20
CA LYS A 20 -8.02 14.24 14.02
C LYS A 20 -7.30 13.18 13.17
N ALA A 21 -8.03 12.41 12.38
CA ALA A 21 -7.45 11.35 11.55
C ALA A 21 -6.43 11.85 10.51
N GLN A 22 -6.59 13.09 10.03
CA GLN A 22 -5.64 13.75 9.12
C GLN A 22 -4.43 14.30 9.84
N ILE A 23 -4.60 14.96 10.99
CA ILE A 23 -3.48 15.48 11.80
C ILE A 23 -2.57 14.34 12.28
N LEU A 24 -3.16 13.21 12.66
CA LEU A 24 -2.43 12.00 13.07
C LEU A 24 -1.74 11.25 11.91
N ARG A 25 -1.74 11.79 10.68
CA ARG A 25 -1.08 11.17 9.51
C ARG A 25 0.31 11.79 9.31
N PRO A 26 1.41 11.04 9.56
CA PRO A 26 2.73 11.48 9.15
C PRO A 26 2.83 11.62 7.63
N PRO A 27 3.79 12.40 7.11
CA PRO A 27 4.04 12.54 5.68
C PRO A 27 4.08 11.19 4.93
N SER A 28 3.59 11.19 3.69
CA SER A 28 3.65 9.99 2.84
C SER A 28 5.08 9.69 2.40
N GLN A 29 5.30 8.46 1.94
CA GLN A 29 6.56 8.03 1.33
C GLN A 29 7.02 9.00 0.23
N SER A 30 6.13 9.34 -0.70
CA SER A 30 6.42 10.24 -1.82
C SER A 30 6.80 11.65 -1.38
N VAL A 31 6.19 12.16 -0.31
CA VAL A 31 6.53 13.48 0.25
C VAL A 31 7.92 13.44 0.86
N LEU A 32 8.25 12.40 1.62
CA LEU A 32 9.58 12.24 2.23
C LEU A 32 10.68 12.07 1.18
N GLU A 33 10.44 11.26 0.15
CA GLU A 33 11.36 11.11 -1.00
C GLU A 33 11.61 12.45 -1.70
N GLY A 34 10.59 13.30 -1.85
CA GLY A 34 10.73 14.61 -2.48
C GLY A 34 11.46 15.66 -1.64
N MET A 35 11.62 15.43 -0.33
CA MET A 35 12.30 16.35 0.59
C MET A 35 13.79 16.05 0.76
N ILE A 36 14.25 14.87 0.33
CA ILE A 36 15.60 14.38 0.57
C ILE A 36 16.33 14.35 -0.79
N PRO A 37 17.57 14.86 -0.91
CA PRO A 37 18.39 14.62 -2.09
C PRO A 37 18.82 13.15 -2.17
N ASN A 38 18.66 12.52 -3.34
CA ASN A 38 19.01 11.11 -3.56
C ASN A 38 18.42 10.16 -2.48
N PRO A 39 17.10 10.16 -2.26
CA PRO A 39 16.45 9.34 -1.25
C PRO A 39 16.78 7.86 -1.42
N ASP A 40 17.03 7.16 -0.32
CA ASP A 40 16.88 5.72 -0.29
C ASP A 40 15.41 5.37 0.07
N PRO A 41 14.60 4.91 -0.89
CA PRO A 41 13.18 4.66 -0.67
C PRO A 41 12.94 3.60 0.42
N VAL A 42 13.80 2.59 0.52
CA VAL A 42 13.64 1.50 1.51
C VAL A 42 13.96 2.01 2.90
N LEU A 43 15.05 2.77 3.08
CA LEU A 43 15.39 3.36 4.38
C LEU A 43 14.32 4.36 4.85
N ILE A 44 13.79 5.19 3.96
CA ILE A 44 12.70 6.12 4.27
C ILE A 44 11.45 5.34 4.69
N TRP A 45 11.09 4.28 3.96
CA TRP A 45 9.97 3.44 4.30
C TRP A 45 10.16 2.79 5.68
N GLN A 46 11.32 2.20 5.96
CA GLN A 46 11.65 1.59 7.26
C GLN A 46 11.58 2.61 8.40
N ALA A 47 12.18 3.79 8.23
CA ALA A 47 12.13 4.87 9.22
C ALA A 47 10.69 5.31 9.49
N ARG A 48 9.85 5.38 8.46
CA ARG A 48 8.44 5.70 8.59
C ARG A 48 7.65 4.62 9.33
N GLN A 49 7.90 3.33 9.05
CA GLN A 49 7.28 2.22 9.78
C GLN A 49 7.66 2.27 11.27
N ASN A 50 8.95 2.48 11.56
CA ASN A 50 9.44 2.60 12.92
C ASN A 50 8.81 3.79 13.67
N LEU A 51 8.69 4.95 13.02
CA LEU A 51 8.02 6.11 13.60
C LEU A 51 6.56 5.80 13.96
N LEU A 52 5.81 5.18 13.04
CA LEU A 52 4.41 4.82 13.28
C LEU A 52 4.27 3.83 14.45
N LYS A 53 5.14 2.82 14.52
CA LYS A 53 5.20 1.88 15.64
C LYS A 53 5.50 2.60 16.96
N MET A 54 6.51 3.46 16.99
CA MET A 54 6.87 4.25 18.17
C MET A 54 5.73 5.18 18.62
N LEU A 55 5.00 5.78 17.68
CA LEU A 55 3.83 6.62 17.98
C LEU A 55 2.70 5.78 18.60
N GLY A 56 2.41 4.61 18.04
CA GLY A 56 1.39 3.72 18.59
C GLY A 56 1.74 3.24 20.01
N VAL A 57 3.00 2.89 20.28
CA VAL A 57 3.47 2.54 21.63
C VAL A 57 3.37 3.74 22.58
N ALA A 58 3.82 4.92 22.16
CA ALA A 58 3.83 6.11 23.01
C ALA A 58 2.43 6.66 23.31
N MET A 59 1.42 6.29 22.52
CA MET A 59 0.03 6.73 22.65
C MET A 59 -0.91 5.56 23.00
N ALA A 60 -0.37 4.45 23.53
CA ALA A 60 -1.14 3.21 23.70
C ALA A 60 -2.45 3.41 24.48
N ASP A 61 -2.38 4.07 25.63
CA ASP A 61 -3.56 4.32 26.48
C ASP A 61 -4.59 5.22 25.79
N ASP A 62 -4.13 6.28 25.12
CA ASP A 62 -4.99 7.23 24.39
C ASP A 62 -5.68 6.56 23.20
N ILE A 63 -4.94 5.73 22.44
CA ILE A 63 -5.43 4.98 21.29
C ILE A 63 -6.52 4.00 21.75
N THR A 64 -6.23 3.20 22.78
CA THR A 64 -7.17 2.19 23.31
C THR A 64 -8.45 2.86 23.82
N ALA A 65 -8.33 3.88 24.67
CA ALA A 65 -9.49 4.58 25.21
C ALA A 65 -10.36 5.24 24.12
N MET A 66 -9.72 5.82 23.10
CA MET A 66 -10.43 6.45 21.99
C MET A 66 -11.10 5.41 21.07
N LEU A 67 -10.44 4.29 20.78
CA LEU A 67 -11.05 3.19 20.03
C LEU A 67 -12.27 2.63 20.77
N ASP A 68 -12.14 2.34 22.07
CA ASP A 68 -13.24 1.84 22.90
C ASP A 68 -14.44 2.80 22.87
N SER A 69 -14.18 4.10 23.05
CA SER A 69 -15.23 5.13 22.99
C SER A 69 -15.94 5.19 21.63
N LEU A 70 -15.18 5.15 20.53
CA LEU A 70 -15.74 5.22 19.18
C LEU A 70 -16.52 3.96 18.78
N MET A 71 -16.08 2.80 19.26
CA MET A 71 -16.68 1.50 18.98
C MET A 71 -17.94 1.23 19.80
N THR A 72 -17.92 1.57 21.10
CA THR A 72 -19.10 1.44 21.99
C THR A 72 -20.14 2.53 21.74
N GLY A 73 -19.70 3.72 21.31
CA GLY A 73 -20.56 4.81 20.91
C GLY A 73 -21.11 4.69 19.49
N LYS A 74 -21.50 5.83 18.92
CA LYS A 74 -21.97 5.93 17.52
C LYS A 74 -20.85 6.27 16.53
N GLY A 75 -19.59 6.26 16.95
CA GLY A 75 -18.44 6.67 16.13
C GLY A 75 -18.36 5.91 14.81
N GLN A 76 -18.46 4.58 14.89
CA GLN A 76 -18.48 3.67 13.72
C GLN A 76 -19.58 3.95 12.69
N ASN A 77 -20.68 4.60 13.10
CA ASN A 77 -21.80 4.93 12.21
C ASN A 77 -21.56 6.21 11.39
N THR A 78 -20.58 7.04 11.78
CA THR A 78 -20.28 8.31 11.10
C THR A 78 -19.02 8.19 10.22
N ALA A 79 -18.94 8.99 9.14
CA ALA A 79 -17.75 8.99 8.29
C ALA A 79 -16.49 9.47 9.03
N GLN A 80 -16.63 10.54 9.83
CA GLN A 80 -15.54 11.09 10.66
C GLN A 80 -15.05 10.09 11.72
N GLY A 81 -15.96 9.37 12.37
CA GLY A 81 -15.60 8.36 13.37
C GLY A 81 -14.91 7.16 12.73
N ARG A 82 -15.38 6.67 11.59
CA ARG A 82 -14.69 5.60 10.83
C ARG A 82 -13.28 6.00 10.41
N ALA A 83 -13.10 7.25 9.94
CA ALA A 83 -11.78 7.74 9.57
C ALA A 83 -10.80 7.70 10.75
N LEU A 84 -11.25 8.11 11.94
CA LEU A 84 -10.45 8.06 13.16
C LEU A 84 -10.19 6.62 13.64
N ILE A 85 -11.22 5.76 13.63
CA ILE A 85 -11.07 4.33 13.99
C ILE A 85 -9.97 3.69 13.14
N ILE A 86 -10.00 3.87 11.81
CA ILE A 86 -9.03 3.24 10.90
C ILE A 86 -7.62 3.78 11.15
N ARG A 87 -7.48 5.09 11.41
CA ARG A 87 -6.18 5.70 11.75
C ARG A 87 -5.60 5.10 13.03
N LEU A 88 -6.41 4.99 14.07
CA LEU A 88 -5.98 4.51 15.38
C LEU A 88 -5.73 3.00 15.38
N LEU A 89 -6.60 2.23 14.72
CA LEU A 89 -6.44 0.78 14.58
C LEU A 89 -5.15 0.42 13.84
N GLY A 90 -4.80 1.15 12.77
CA GLY A 90 -3.53 0.96 12.09
C GLY A 90 -2.31 1.21 12.99
N LEU A 91 -2.35 2.25 13.82
CA LEU A 91 -1.28 2.51 14.80
C LEU A 91 -1.25 1.43 15.90
N ALA A 92 -2.41 0.99 16.38
CA ALA A 92 -2.53 -0.04 17.41
C ALA A 92 -1.96 -1.38 16.96
N VAL A 93 -2.31 -1.83 15.74
CA VAL A 93 -1.78 -3.07 15.16
C VAL A 93 -0.28 -2.98 14.93
N MET A 94 0.23 -1.88 14.35
CA MET A 94 1.67 -1.70 14.15
C MET A 94 2.47 -1.67 15.45
N ALA A 95 1.86 -1.15 16.53
CA ALA A 95 2.46 -1.07 17.86
C ALA A 95 2.28 -2.35 18.69
N ASP A 96 1.61 -3.37 18.15
CA ASP A 96 1.34 -4.63 18.85
C ASP A 96 0.62 -4.39 20.19
N LEU A 97 -0.38 -3.49 20.19
CA LEU A 97 -1.18 -3.24 21.37
C LEU A 97 -2.10 -4.44 21.65
N ASN A 98 -2.26 -4.78 22.92
CA ASN A 98 -3.07 -5.92 23.34
C ASN A 98 -4.51 -5.85 22.77
N GLY A 99 -4.93 -6.90 22.07
CA GLY A 99 -6.27 -7.00 21.45
C GLY A 99 -6.46 -6.19 20.16
N ALA A 100 -5.42 -5.52 19.65
CA ALA A 100 -5.53 -4.73 18.42
C ALA A 100 -5.75 -5.61 17.17
N GLU A 101 -5.02 -6.72 17.04
CA GLU A 101 -5.22 -7.67 15.93
C GLU A 101 -6.60 -8.34 16.00
N ASP A 102 -7.08 -8.72 17.20
CA ASP A 102 -8.43 -9.28 17.39
C ASP A 102 -9.52 -8.28 16.98
N THR A 103 -9.35 -7.01 17.38
CA THR A 103 -10.27 -5.93 17.00
C THR A 103 -10.28 -5.73 15.49
N ALA A 104 -9.11 -5.77 14.85
CA ALA A 104 -9.01 -5.64 13.40
C ALA A 104 -9.60 -6.86 12.67
N LEU A 105 -9.37 -8.08 13.17
CA LEU A 105 -9.96 -9.30 12.65
C LEU A 105 -11.49 -9.23 12.72
N ALA A 106 -12.05 -8.86 13.87
CA ALA A 106 -13.50 -8.69 14.02
C ALA A 106 -14.07 -7.62 13.05
N LEU A 107 -13.39 -6.47 12.93
CA LEU A 107 -13.81 -5.40 12.03
C LEU A 107 -13.66 -5.73 10.54
N SER A 108 -12.75 -6.63 10.16
CA SER A 108 -12.57 -7.06 8.77
C SER A 108 -13.84 -7.69 8.18
N SER A 109 -14.70 -8.26 9.03
CA SER A 109 -15.98 -8.84 8.67
C SER A 109 -17.17 -7.89 8.80
N HIS A 110 -16.92 -6.62 9.17
CA HIS A 110 -17.96 -5.64 9.44
C HIS A 110 -18.78 -5.32 8.17
N ARG A 111 -20.09 -5.08 8.34
CA ARG A 111 -21.03 -4.80 7.22
C ARG A 111 -20.71 -3.52 6.45
N ASN A 112 -20.07 -2.55 7.10
CA ASN A 112 -19.63 -1.32 6.47
C ASN A 112 -18.26 -1.53 5.84
N MET A 113 -18.20 -1.45 4.51
CA MET A 113 -17.01 -1.73 3.73
C MET A 113 -15.81 -0.83 4.09
N THR A 114 -16.04 0.43 4.50
CA THR A 114 -14.94 1.32 4.94
C THR A 114 -14.24 0.78 6.18
N LEU A 115 -15.00 0.25 7.15
CA LEU A 115 -14.41 -0.38 8.34
C LEU A 115 -13.73 -1.70 8.01
N ALA A 116 -14.35 -2.54 7.18
CA ALA A 116 -13.77 -3.81 6.74
C ALA A 116 -12.42 -3.60 6.03
N GLU A 117 -12.38 -2.73 5.02
CA GLU A 117 -11.15 -2.41 4.28
C GLU A 117 -10.10 -1.75 5.16
N GLY A 118 -10.50 -0.85 6.07
CA GLY A 118 -9.57 -0.21 6.99
C GLY A 118 -8.95 -1.17 7.99
N ALA A 119 -9.71 -2.15 8.46
CA ALA A 119 -9.22 -3.19 9.35
C ALA A 119 -8.29 -4.18 8.64
N LEU A 120 -8.64 -4.58 7.41
CA LEU A 120 -7.72 -5.35 6.55
C LEU A 120 -6.43 -4.58 6.30
N ALA A 121 -6.50 -3.28 5.99
CA ALA A 121 -5.32 -2.45 5.78
C ALA A 121 -4.43 -2.32 7.02
N ALA A 122 -5.03 -2.34 8.23
CA ALA A 122 -4.30 -2.37 9.50
C ALA A 122 -3.56 -3.70 9.68
N LEU A 123 -4.25 -4.84 9.52
CA LEU A 123 -3.64 -6.18 9.56
C LEU A 123 -2.58 -6.37 8.48
N ASN A 124 -2.74 -5.71 7.34
CA ASN A 124 -1.80 -5.78 6.23
C ASN A 124 -0.43 -5.11 6.51
N GLN A 125 -0.28 -4.46 7.67
CA GLN A 125 1.02 -3.97 8.16
C GLN A 125 1.83 -5.05 8.88
N THR A 126 1.25 -6.21 9.18
CA THR A 126 1.91 -7.34 9.86
C THR A 126 1.91 -8.57 8.95
N SER A 127 2.55 -9.66 9.39
CA SER A 127 2.54 -10.96 8.72
C SER A 127 1.91 -12.05 9.60
N GLY A 128 1.07 -11.65 10.57
CA GLY A 128 0.48 -12.56 11.55
C GLY A 128 -0.71 -13.37 11.03
N ASP A 129 -1.15 -14.35 11.81
CA ASP A 129 -2.25 -15.26 11.46
C ASP A 129 -3.58 -14.50 11.26
N ALA A 130 -3.83 -13.47 12.08
CA ALA A 130 -5.02 -12.63 11.95
C ALA A 130 -5.13 -11.97 10.57
N ARG A 131 -3.99 -11.57 9.96
CA ARG A 131 -3.96 -11.06 8.58
C ARG A 131 -4.40 -12.14 7.60
N ALA A 132 -3.79 -13.32 7.68
CA ALA A 132 -4.06 -14.41 6.75
C ALA A 132 -5.52 -14.86 6.84
N GLU A 133 -6.06 -15.00 8.05
CA GLU A 133 -7.46 -15.34 8.31
C GLU A 133 -8.40 -14.29 7.72
N ALA A 134 -8.19 -13.01 8.04
CA ALA A 134 -9.06 -11.92 7.60
C ALA A 134 -9.08 -11.77 6.06
N LEU A 135 -7.91 -11.80 5.41
CA LEU A 135 -7.82 -11.68 3.96
C LEU A 135 -8.43 -12.88 3.25
N LYS A 136 -8.24 -14.10 3.78
CA LYS A 136 -8.88 -15.29 3.24
C LYS A 136 -10.40 -15.22 3.37
N ALA A 137 -10.91 -14.91 4.55
CA ALA A 137 -12.36 -14.79 4.79
C ALA A 137 -12.99 -13.70 3.90
N PHE A 138 -12.29 -12.59 3.69
CA PHE A 138 -12.74 -11.53 2.80
C PHE A 138 -12.78 -11.99 1.34
N ALA A 139 -11.74 -12.66 0.84
CA ALA A 139 -11.70 -13.19 -0.51
C ALA A 139 -12.79 -14.23 -0.76
N ASP A 140 -12.96 -15.18 0.16
CA ASP A 140 -13.97 -16.24 0.05
C ASP A 140 -15.39 -15.65 -0.02
N LYS A 141 -15.68 -14.66 0.84
CA LYS A 141 -16.98 -13.97 0.90
C LYS A 141 -17.30 -13.16 -0.36
N TRP A 142 -16.29 -12.55 -0.98
CA TRP A 142 -16.48 -11.61 -2.08
C TRP A 142 -15.99 -12.13 -3.43
N SER A 143 -15.75 -13.43 -3.53
CA SER A 143 -15.22 -14.11 -4.73
C SER A 143 -16.00 -13.80 -6.01
N ASP A 144 -17.33 -13.68 -5.92
CA ASP A 144 -18.22 -13.35 -7.03
C ASP A 144 -18.29 -11.84 -7.36
N SER A 145 -17.71 -10.97 -6.52
CA SER A 145 -17.72 -9.53 -6.71
C SER A 145 -16.40 -9.03 -7.29
N SER A 146 -16.33 -8.91 -8.62
CA SER A 146 -15.11 -8.45 -9.31
C SER A 146 -14.55 -7.15 -8.74
N LEU A 147 -15.41 -6.16 -8.46
CA LEU A 147 -14.98 -4.86 -7.91
C LEU A 147 -14.39 -4.98 -6.50
N VAL A 148 -14.93 -5.86 -5.66
CA VAL A 148 -14.41 -6.06 -4.30
C VAL A 148 -13.13 -6.88 -4.33
N MET A 149 -13.03 -7.87 -5.21
CA MET A 149 -11.79 -8.63 -5.42
C MET A 149 -10.65 -7.75 -5.94
N GLU A 150 -10.91 -6.74 -6.78
CA GLU A 150 -9.90 -5.74 -7.15
C GLU A 150 -9.29 -5.04 -5.92
N LYS A 151 -10.10 -4.75 -4.89
CA LYS A 151 -9.60 -4.16 -3.64
C LYS A 151 -8.81 -5.16 -2.81
N TRP A 152 -9.25 -6.41 -2.77
CA TRP A 152 -8.51 -7.48 -2.12
C TRP A 152 -7.13 -7.69 -2.76
N PHE A 153 -7.05 -7.76 -4.09
CA PHE A 153 -5.78 -7.83 -4.82
C PHE A 153 -4.87 -6.64 -4.52
N ALA A 154 -5.44 -5.43 -4.43
CA ALA A 154 -4.69 -4.23 -4.08
C ALA A 154 -4.16 -4.29 -2.64
N LEU A 155 -4.96 -4.76 -1.68
CA LEU A 155 -4.51 -4.96 -0.31
C LEU A 155 -3.35 -5.95 -0.30
N GLU A 156 -3.53 -7.15 -0.86
CA GLU A 156 -2.47 -8.14 -0.97
C GLU A 156 -1.22 -7.55 -1.62
N ALA A 157 -1.26 -7.05 -2.85
CA ALA A 157 -0.09 -6.54 -3.57
C ALA A 157 0.64 -5.37 -2.87
N SER A 158 -0.06 -4.59 -2.04
CA SER A 158 0.52 -3.48 -1.29
C SER A 158 1.30 -3.88 -0.04
N ALA A 159 1.15 -5.12 0.45
CA ALA A 159 1.66 -5.59 1.75
C ALA A 159 3.18 -5.80 1.76
N PRO A 160 3.99 -4.90 2.35
CA PRO A 160 5.45 -5.03 2.22
C PRO A 160 6.04 -6.23 2.98
N CYS A 161 5.34 -6.72 4.01
CA CYS A 161 5.79 -7.84 4.83
C CYS A 161 5.57 -9.23 4.19
N VAL A 162 4.75 -9.32 3.12
CA VAL A 162 4.36 -10.60 2.51
C VAL A 162 4.50 -10.58 1.00
N SER A 163 4.20 -9.44 0.36
CA SER A 163 4.02 -9.37 -1.09
C SER A 163 5.32 -9.15 -1.83
N THR A 164 6.10 -10.22 -1.92
CA THR A 164 7.22 -10.33 -2.85
C THR A 164 6.72 -10.46 -4.29
N PRO A 165 7.59 -10.33 -5.31
CA PRO A 165 7.25 -10.68 -6.68
C PRO A 165 6.57 -12.05 -6.82
N GLU A 166 7.04 -13.07 -6.11
CA GLU A 166 6.51 -14.43 -6.15
C GLU A 166 5.07 -14.50 -5.61
N HIS A 167 4.79 -13.77 -4.52
CA HIS A 167 3.42 -13.65 -4.02
C HIS A 167 2.51 -12.95 -5.03
N CYS A 168 2.98 -11.88 -5.67
CA CYS A 168 2.22 -11.21 -6.72
C CYS A 168 1.96 -12.11 -7.93
N GLU A 169 2.91 -12.95 -8.34
CA GLU A 169 2.68 -13.98 -9.36
C GLU A 169 1.57 -14.95 -8.92
N ALA A 170 1.59 -15.41 -7.67
CA ALA A 170 0.55 -16.28 -7.13
C ALA A 170 -0.83 -15.61 -7.11
N LEU A 171 -0.91 -14.31 -6.76
CA LEU A 171 -2.15 -13.53 -6.84
C LEU A 171 -2.71 -13.49 -8.27
N MET A 172 -1.85 -13.37 -9.28
CA MET A 172 -2.28 -13.35 -10.68
C MET A 172 -2.74 -14.73 -11.21
N GLN A 173 -2.51 -15.81 -10.45
CA GLN A 173 -3.07 -17.15 -10.71
C GLN A 173 -4.37 -17.42 -9.95
N HIS A 174 -4.84 -16.48 -9.11
CA HIS A 174 -6.06 -16.65 -8.35
C HIS A 174 -7.28 -16.81 -9.29
N PRO A 175 -8.27 -17.69 -8.99
CA PRO A 175 -9.43 -17.90 -9.88
C PRO A 175 -10.24 -16.63 -10.16
N ALA A 176 -10.29 -15.71 -9.21
CA ALA A 176 -10.91 -14.40 -9.39
C ALA A 176 -10.03 -13.38 -10.13
N PHE A 177 -8.81 -13.73 -10.56
CA PHE A 177 -7.94 -12.87 -11.36
C PHE A 177 -8.22 -13.07 -12.86
N ASP A 178 -8.53 -11.99 -13.56
CA ASP A 178 -8.73 -12.01 -15.01
C ASP A 178 -7.64 -11.14 -15.66
N PRO A 179 -6.67 -11.74 -16.39
CA PRO A 179 -5.59 -11.02 -17.04
C PRO A 179 -6.05 -10.18 -18.25
N GLY A 180 -7.29 -10.33 -18.71
CA GLY A 180 -7.93 -9.45 -19.70
C GLY A 180 -8.56 -8.20 -19.07
N ASN A 181 -8.79 -8.20 -17.75
CA ASN A 181 -9.38 -7.06 -17.04
C ASN A 181 -8.30 -6.04 -16.64
N PRO A 182 -8.33 -4.81 -17.19
CA PRO A 182 -7.33 -3.79 -16.90
C PRO A 182 -7.36 -3.30 -15.44
N ASN A 183 -8.47 -3.44 -14.72
CA ASN A 183 -8.54 -3.09 -13.30
C ASN A 183 -7.81 -4.12 -12.45
N LYS A 184 -7.94 -5.42 -12.76
CA LYS A 184 -7.25 -6.49 -12.03
C LYS A 184 -5.73 -6.46 -12.26
N LEU A 185 -5.30 -6.19 -13.50
CA LEU A 185 -3.88 -5.93 -13.79
C LEU A 185 -3.35 -4.76 -12.94
N ARG A 186 -4.11 -3.65 -12.87
CA ARG A 186 -3.70 -2.49 -12.06
C ARG A 186 -3.70 -2.78 -10.57
N SER A 187 -4.69 -3.54 -10.06
CA SER A 187 -4.78 -3.85 -8.63
C SER A 187 -3.61 -4.67 -8.12
N VAL A 188 -2.93 -5.44 -8.98
CA VAL A 188 -1.70 -6.15 -8.59
C VAL A 188 -0.46 -5.35 -8.99
N LEU A 189 -0.25 -5.13 -10.29
CA LEU A 189 1.02 -4.63 -10.81
C LEU A 189 1.25 -3.14 -10.51
N SER A 190 0.24 -2.29 -10.75
CA SER A 190 0.37 -0.86 -10.44
C SER A 190 0.48 -0.63 -8.95
N VAL A 191 -0.27 -1.39 -8.14
CA VAL A 191 -0.23 -1.27 -6.68
C VAL A 191 1.11 -1.74 -6.13
N PHE A 192 1.66 -2.86 -6.60
CA PHE A 192 2.98 -3.33 -6.21
C PHE A 192 4.04 -2.25 -6.47
N GLY A 193 4.10 -1.71 -7.70
CA GLY A 193 5.10 -0.70 -8.06
C GLY A 193 4.92 0.66 -7.35
N ALA A 194 3.71 0.99 -6.91
CA ALA A 194 3.44 2.31 -6.33
C ALA A 194 3.41 2.29 -4.78
N MET A 195 2.87 1.23 -4.18
CA MET A 195 2.55 1.17 -2.75
C MET A 195 3.44 0.19 -1.96
N ASN A 196 4.08 -0.78 -2.63
CA ASN A 196 4.93 -1.76 -1.97
C ASN A 196 6.42 -1.36 -2.09
N THR A 197 6.78 -0.26 -1.43
CA THR A 197 8.12 0.35 -1.54
C THR A 197 9.24 -0.63 -1.22
N ALA A 198 9.10 -1.45 -0.17
CA ALA A 198 10.15 -2.35 0.29
C ALA A 198 10.50 -3.42 -0.76
N ASN A 199 9.51 -4.01 -1.43
CA ASN A 199 9.72 -5.07 -2.41
C ASN A 199 9.93 -4.53 -3.82
N PHE A 200 9.26 -3.44 -4.21
CA PHE A 200 9.50 -2.80 -5.51
C PHE A 200 10.93 -2.27 -5.61
N HIS A 201 11.42 -1.63 -4.54
CA HIS A 201 12.79 -1.16 -4.41
C HIS A 201 13.67 -2.15 -3.63
N ALA A 202 13.44 -3.46 -3.74
CA ALA A 202 14.37 -4.43 -3.15
C ALA A 202 15.80 -4.20 -3.69
N ASN A 203 16.82 -4.40 -2.83
CA ASN A 203 18.22 -4.08 -3.16
C ASN A 203 18.79 -4.98 -4.27
N ASP A 204 18.15 -6.11 -4.55
CA ASP A 204 18.50 -7.03 -5.63
C ASP A 204 17.83 -6.67 -6.98
N GLY A 205 16.96 -5.66 -7.00
CA GLY A 205 16.23 -5.22 -8.19
C GLY A 205 15.11 -6.17 -8.64
N SER A 206 14.76 -7.18 -7.84
CA SER A 206 13.73 -8.19 -8.15
C SER A 206 12.37 -7.55 -8.47
N GLY A 207 11.97 -6.52 -7.73
CA GLY A 207 10.73 -5.78 -7.97
C GLY A 207 10.68 -5.06 -9.33
N TYR A 208 11.81 -4.51 -9.78
CA TYR A 208 11.90 -3.88 -11.10
C TYR A 208 11.81 -4.91 -12.22
N ALA A 209 12.54 -6.02 -12.09
CA ALA A 209 12.55 -7.11 -13.06
C ALA A 209 11.16 -7.77 -13.18
N PHE A 210 10.47 -7.94 -12.05
CA PHE A 210 9.10 -8.44 -12.01
C PHE A 210 8.15 -7.58 -12.86
N LEU A 211 8.12 -6.27 -12.63
CA LEU A 211 7.26 -5.39 -13.42
C LEU A 211 7.61 -5.39 -14.91
N ALA A 212 8.90 -5.31 -15.25
CA ALA A 212 9.36 -5.32 -16.64
C ALA A 212 8.93 -6.57 -17.42
N ARG A 213 8.93 -7.74 -16.76
CA ARG A 213 8.51 -9.02 -17.36
C ARG A 213 7.06 -8.98 -17.82
N HIS A 214 6.17 -8.37 -17.03
CA HIS A 214 4.74 -8.32 -17.31
C HIS A 214 4.35 -7.21 -18.28
N ILE A 215 5.02 -6.06 -18.22
CA ILE A 215 4.71 -4.89 -19.04
C ILE A 215 4.67 -5.24 -20.54
N ALA A 216 5.66 -5.97 -21.05
CA ALA A 216 5.72 -6.33 -22.48
C ALA A 216 4.53 -7.19 -22.95
N SER A 217 4.09 -8.16 -22.12
CA SER A 217 2.91 -8.98 -22.45
C SER A 217 1.60 -8.19 -22.38
N ILE A 218 1.54 -7.21 -21.48
CA ILE A 218 0.37 -6.34 -21.34
C ILE A 218 0.31 -5.36 -22.50
N ASP A 219 1.44 -4.83 -22.93
CA ASP A 219 1.54 -3.82 -23.98
C ASP A 219 0.90 -4.27 -25.30
N GLN A 220 1.14 -5.51 -25.68
CA GLN A 220 0.54 -6.15 -26.86
C GLN A 220 -1.00 -6.20 -26.84
N ARG A 221 -1.59 -6.19 -25.65
CA ARG A 221 -3.05 -6.28 -25.45
C ARG A 221 -3.68 -4.94 -25.08
N ASN A 222 -2.95 -4.13 -24.32
CA ASN A 222 -3.41 -2.87 -23.77
C ASN A 222 -2.22 -1.91 -23.51
N PRO A 223 -1.77 -1.18 -24.55
CA PRO A 223 -0.68 -0.20 -24.49
C PRO A 223 -0.82 0.82 -23.35
N GLN A 224 -2.02 1.34 -23.14
CA GLN A 224 -2.27 2.39 -22.14
C GLN A 224 -2.10 1.87 -20.71
N VAL A 225 -2.48 0.63 -20.45
CA VAL A 225 -2.28 -0.01 -19.14
C VAL A 225 -0.80 -0.31 -18.93
N ALA A 226 -0.10 -0.84 -19.94
CA ALA A 226 1.34 -1.09 -19.88
C ALA A 226 2.12 0.19 -19.59
N ALA A 227 1.84 1.27 -20.32
CA ALA A 227 2.44 2.59 -20.12
C ALA A 227 2.23 3.11 -18.69
N ARG A 228 1.03 2.91 -18.11
CA ARG A 228 0.73 3.32 -16.74
C ARG A 228 1.46 2.46 -15.69
N ILE A 229 1.56 1.15 -15.91
CA ILE A 229 2.30 0.22 -15.05
C ILE A 229 3.81 0.52 -15.09
N ALA A 230 4.33 1.03 -16.21
CA ALA A 230 5.75 1.40 -16.35
C ALA A 230 6.14 2.67 -15.57
N LEU A 231 5.19 3.53 -15.17
CA LEU A 231 5.49 4.83 -14.57
C LEU A 231 6.44 4.80 -13.36
N PRO A 232 6.32 3.88 -12.38
CA PRO A 232 7.27 3.79 -11.27
C PRO A 232 8.72 3.58 -11.71
N LEU A 233 8.95 2.82 -12.78
CA LEU A 233 10.30 2.58 -13.34
C LEU A 233 10.91 3.84 -13.96
N THR A 234 10.10 4.82 -14.36
CA THR A 234 10.58 6.08 -14.98
C THR A 234 11.15 7.08 -13.98
N ARG A 235 10.96 6.87 -12.67
CA ARG A 235 11.42 7.78 -11.61
C ARG A 235 12.89 7.57 -11.21
N PHE A 236 13.66 6.82 -12.00
CA PHE A 236 15.03 6.40 -11.66
C PHE A 236 15.97 7.57 -11.33
N SER A 237 15.75 8.76 -11.90
CA SER A 237 16.60 9.94 -11.68
C SER A 237 16.46 10.53 -10.28
N SER A 238 15.47 10.09 -9.51
CA SER A 238 15.30 10.48 -8.10
C SER A 238 16.14 9.62 -7.15
N TYR A 239 16.85 8.59 -7.62
CA TYR A 239 17.51 7.62 -6.75
C TYR A 239 19.01 7.56 -7.02
N ALA A 240 19.76 6.99 -6.07
CA ALA A 240 21.19 6.76 -6.20
C ALA A 240 21.54 5.82 -7.38
N ASP A 241 22.81 5.88 -7.81
CA ASP A 241 23.29 5.24 -9.05
C ASP A 241 22.96 3.74 -9.15
N ASP A 242 23.07 2.99 -8.06
CA ASP A 242 22.78 1.55 -8.05
C ASP A 242 21.30 1.27 -8.39
N ARG A 243 20.36 1.96 -7.73
CA ARG A 243 18.92 1.84 -8.00
C ARG A 243 18.59 2.38 -9.39
N GLN A 244 19.21 3.48 -9.77
CA GLN A 244 19.04 4.06 -11.10
C GLN A 244 19.44 3.06 -12.20
N ALA A 245 20.58 2.38 -12.05
CA ALA A 245 21.07 1.38 -12.99
C ALA A 245 20.10 0.20 -13.11
N MET A 246 19.59 -0.33 -11.99
CA MET A 246 18.62 -1.43 -12.00
C MET A 246 17.30 -1.04 -12.67
N MET A 247 16.78 0.15 -12.39
CA MET A 247 15.55 0.65 -13.02
C MET A 247 15.75 0.90 -14.53
N LYS A 248 16.89 1.46 -14.94
CA LYS A 248 17.25 1.63 -16.36
C LYS A 248 17.38 0.28 -17.07
N SER A 249 17.96 -0.72 -16.41
CA SER A 249 18.05 -2.10 -16.93
C SER A 249 16.66 -2.71 -17.17
N ALA A 250 15.73 -2.54 -16.22
CA ALA A 250 14.34 -2.98 -16.39
C ALA A 250 13.64 -2.28 -17.57
N LEU A 251 13.84 -0.97 -17.74
CA LEU A 251 13.33 -0.22 -18.91
C LEU A 251 13.96 -0.70 -20.22
N ALA A 252 15.27 -0.94 -20.24
CA ALA A 252 15.97 -1.48 -21.41
C ALA A 252 15.48 -2.89 -21.77
N HIS A 253 15.18 -3.73 -20.77
CA HIS A 253 14.59 -5.04 -20.99
C HIS A 253 13.24 -4.94 -21.71
N ILE A 254 12.37 -4.02 -21.30
CA ILE A 254 11.09 -3.75 -21.97
C ILE A 254 11.33 -3.40 -23.44
N MET A 255 12.26 -2.47 -23.71
CA MET A 255 12.60 -2.04 -25.08
C MET A 255 13.17 -3.18 -25.94
N SER A 256 13.93 -4.11 -25.35
CA SER A 256 14.55 -5.22 -26.08
C SER A 256 13.57 -6.25 -26.65
N LYS A 257 12.27 -6.17 -26.27
CA LYS A 257 11.24 -7.08 -26.79
C LYS A 257 10.82 -6.77 -28.23
N GLY A 258 11.31 -5.67 -28.82
CA GLY A 258 11.30 -5.38 -30.25
C GLY A 258 9.96 -4.90 -30.82
N ASP A 259 8.85 -5.37 -30.26
CA ASP A 259 7.50 -5.01 -30.67
C ASP A 259 6.77 -4.34 -29.49
N ILE A 260 7.16 -3.10 -29.20
CA ILE A 260 6.51 -2.28 -28.18
C ILE A 260 5.61 -1.24 -28.85
N SER A 261 4.49 -0.94 -28.23
CA SER A 261 3.53 0.04 -28.69
C SER A 261 4.11 1.47 -28.68
N PRO A 262 3.59 2.37 -29.52
CA PRO A 262 3.97 3.79 -29.48
C PRO A 262 3.77 4.43 -28.09
N ASP A 263 2.67 4.10 -27.40
CA ASP A 263 2.37 4.61 -26.06
C ASP A 263 3.46 4.23 -25.04
N LEU A 264 3.85 2.95 -25.00
CA LEU A 264 4.88 2.49 -24.08
C LEU A 264 6.26 3.00 -24.49
N GLN A 265 6.56 3.00 -25.80
CA GLN A 265 7.81 3.54 -26.34
C GLN A 265 7.99 5.02 -25.97
N GLU A 266 6.93 5.83 -26.06
CA GLU A 266 6.96 7.23 -25.68
C GLU A 266 7.31 7.41 -24.20
N VAL A 267 6.64 6.66 -23.31
CA VAL A 267 6.89 6.73 -21.86
C VAL A 267 8.33 6.32 -21.52
N VAL A 268 8.80 5.20 -22.06
CA VAL A 268 10.13 4.67 -21.76
C VAL A 268 11.23 5.56 -22.36
N SER A 269 11.08 5.98 -23.61
CA SER A 269 12.07 6.83 -24.29
C SER A 269 12.17 8.20 -23.66
N LYS A 270 11.04 8.83 -23.29
CA LYS A 270 11.04 10.11 -22.56
C LYS A 270 11.75 9.98 -21.22
N ALA A 271 11.58 8.87 -20.51
CA ALA A 271 12.28 8.63 -19.25
C ALA A 271 13.79 8.50 -19.47
N LEU A 272 14.23 7.62 -20.38
CA LEU A 272 15.64 7.37 -20.65
C LEU A 272 16.40 8.57 -21.24
N ASN A 273 15.71 9.43 -21.98
CA ASN A 273 16.29 10.63 -22.59
C ASN A 273 16.17 11.88 -21.72
N LYS A 274 15.59 11.78 -20.52
CA LYS A 274 15.47 12.91 -19.59
C LYS A 274 16.87 13.22 -19.03
N LYS A 275 17.45 14.32 -19.49
CA LYS A 275 18.68 14.91 -18.93
C LYS A 275 18.41 15.52 -17.57
#